data_AF-A0A7S7Q745-F1
#
_entry.id   AF-A0A7S7Q745-F1
#
_cell.length_a   1.000
_cell.length_b   1.000
_cell.length_c   1.000
_cell.angle_alpha   90.00
_cell.angle_beta   90.00
_cell.angle_gamma   90.00
#
_symmetry.space_group_name_H-M   'P 1'
#
loop_
_entity.id
_entity.type
_entity.pdbx_description
1 polymer ?
#
loop_
_entity_poly.entity_id
_entity_poly.type
_entity_poly.pdbx_seq_one_letter_code
_entity_poly.pdbx_strand_id
1 'polypeptide(L)' 'MTAKAREFLDFWIENSVHAAEQYGTPGASQDVAELARRCIEMAGQQGLTEQDLRDAAGDITDYIRIRLKAANRKEADRPK' A
#
# COMPACT_ATOMS: atom_id res chain seq x y z
N MET A 1 -5.74 19.20 -2.74
CA MET A 1 -4.79 18.17 -3.23
C MET A 1 -5.00 16.82 -2.54
N THR A 2 -5.46 16.81 -1.29
CA THR A 2 -5.70 15.61 -0.47
C THR A 2 -6.62 14.55 -1.11
N ALA A 3 -7.66 14.94 -1.85
CA ALA A 3 -8.57 13.98 -2.51
C ALA A 3 -7.85 13.12 -3.57
N LYS A 4 -7.10 13.77 -4.48
CA LYS A 4 -6.31 13.08 -5.52
C LYS A 4 -5.22 12.18 -4.93
N ALA A 5 -4.56 12.64 -3.86
CA ALA A 5 -3.59 11.83 -3.13
C ALA A 5 -4.23 10.61 -2.45
N ARG A 6 -5.43 10.77 -1.89
CA ARG A 6 -6.20 9.67 -1.30
C ARG A 6 -6.60 8.63 -2.35
N GLU A 7 -7.15 9.07 -3.49
CA GLU A 7 -7.52 8.20 -4.61
C GLU A 7 -6.31 7.44 -5.16
N PHE A 8 -5.17 8.12 -5.32
CA PHE A 8 -3.92 7.48 -5.71
C PHE A 8 -3.51 6.40 -4.71
N LEU A 9 -3.56 6.70 -3.40
CA LEU A 9 -3.20 5.76 -2.35
C LEU A 9 -4.13 4.56 -2.31
N ASP A 10 -5.44 4.75 -2.46
CA ASP A 10 -6.39 3.63 -2.52
C ASP A 10 -6.12 2.75 -3.74
N PHE A 11 -5.93 3.34 -4.93
CA PHE A 11 -5.53 2.60 -6.13
C PHE A 11 -4.20 1.85 -5.94
N TRP A 12 -3.21 2.51 -5.33
CA TRP A 12 -1.90 1.91 -5.07
C TRP A 12 -2.00 0.69 -4.16
N ILE A 13 -2.76 0.81 -3.06
CA ILE A 13 -2.98 -0.29 -2.13
C ILE A 13 -3.69 -1.46 -2.83
N GLU A 14 -4.74 -1.20 -3.61
CA GLU A 14 -5.48 -2.24 -4.32
C GLU A 14 -4.63 -2.98 -5.36
N ASN A 15 -3.72 -2.29 -6.04
CA ASN A 15 -2.92 -2.89 -7.12
C ASN A 15 -1.59 -3.47 -6.64
N SER A 16 -1.02 -2.96 -5.55
CA SER A 16 0.35 -3.29 -5.13
C SER A 16 0.45 -3.99 -3.78
N VAL A 17 -0.56 -3.90 -2.91
CA VAL A 17 -0.52 -4.50 -1.56
C VAL A 17 -1.41 -5.74 -1.53
N HIS A 18 -0.79 -6.92 -1.56
CA HIS A 18 -1.48 -8.20 -1.61
C HIS A 18 -1.14 -9.07 -0.41
N ALA A 19 -2.09 -9.91 -0.03
CA ALA A 19 -1.87 -10.86 1.05
C ALA A 19 -0.83 -11.91 0.66
N ALA A 20 -0.07 -12.37 1.63
CA ALA A 20 0.77 -13.55 1.56
C ALA A 20 -0.07 -14.81 1.25
N GLU A 21 -0.03 -15.31 0.02
CA GLU A 21 -0.69 -16.58 -0.29
C GLU A 21 0.00 -17.74 0.45
N GLN A 22 -0.78 -18.57 1.16
CA GLN A 22 -0.30 -19.69 2.00
C GLN A 22 0.48 -20.79 1.23
N TYR A 23 0.45 -20.78 -0.10
CA TYR A 23 1.17 -21.73 -0.96
C TYR A 23 2.19 -21.08 -1.92
N GLY A 24 2.46 -19.76 -1.75
CA GLY A 24 3.43 -18.93 -2.50
C GLY A 24 2.96 -18.49 -3.91
N THR A 25 3.15 -17.27 -4.41
CA THR A 25 3.44 -15.93 -3.81
C THR A 25 2.67 -14.91 -4.66
N PRO A 26 1.75 -14.11 -4.10
CA PRO A 26 2.04 -12.70 -3.81
C PRO A 26 2.10 -12.43 -2.29
N GLY A 27 2.71 -11.31 -1.85
CA GLY A 27 2.56 -10.80 -0.48
C GLY A 27 3.44 -11.36 0.65
N ALA A 28 3.96 -12.59 0.54
CA ALA A 28 4.59 -13.31 1.68
C ALA A 28 5.78 -12.61 2.35
N SER A 29 6.44 -11.69 1.63
CA SER A 29 7.59 -10.93 2.13
C SER A 29 7.64 -9.53 1.50
N GLN A 30 6.50 -8.89 1.22
CA GLN A 30 6.55 -7.55 0.62
C GLN A 30 7.24 -6.58 1.59
N ASP A 31 8.39 -6.08 1.16
CA ASP A 31 9.15 -5.10 1.91
C ASP A 31 8.37 -3.78 1.95
N VAL A 32 7.94 -3.39 3.14
CA VAL A 32 7.11 -2.19 3.34
C VAL A 32 7.87 -0.94 2.92
N ALA A 33 9.20 -0.90 3.10
CA ALA A 33 10.01 0.25 2.70
C ALA A 33 10.12 0.32 1.17
N GLU A 34 10.24 -0.82 0.47
CA GLU A 34 10.20 -0.85 -0.99
C GLU A 34 8.82 -0.42 -1.52
N LEU A 35 7.73 -0.89 -0.93
CA LEU A 35 6.38 -0.48 -1.31
C LEU A 35 6.14 1.01 -1.09
N ALA A 36 6.60 1.56 0.04
CA ALA A 36 6.50 2.98 0.33
C ALA A 36 7.32 3.81 -0.65
N ARG A 37 8.55 3.37 -0.95
CA ARG A 37 9.41 4.03 -1.94
C ARG A 37 8.74 4.06 -3.32
N ARG A 38 8.28 2.91 -3.83
CA ARG A 38 7.62 2.84 -5.14
C ARG A 38 6.31 3.63 -5.18
N CYS A 39 5.57 3.68 -4.07
CA CYS A 39 4.38 4.51 -3.93
C CYS A 39 4.71 5.99 -4.15
N ILE A 40 5.76 6.49 -3.50
CA ILE A 40 6.20 7.89 -3.61
C ILE A 40 6.73 8.19 -5.03
N GLU A 41 7.52 7.29 -5.60
CA GLU A 41 8.03 7.43 -6.98
C GLU A 41 6.89 7.52 -8.01
N MET A 42 5.90 6.62 -7.92
CA MET A 42 4.71 6.62 -8.79
C MET A 42 3.81 7.84 -8.58
N ALA A 43 3.65 8.30 -7.33
CA ALA A 43 2.91 9.52 -7.03
C ALA A 43 3.55 10.74 -7.70
N GLY A 44 4.89 10.82 -7.68
CA GLY A 44 5.66 11.86 -8.35
C GLY A 44 5.40 11.90 -9.85
N GLN A 45 5.29 10.74 -10.51
CA GLN A 45 4.93 10.65 -11.94
C GLN A 45 3.52 11.19 -12.23
N GLN A 46 2.63 11.20 -11.24
CA GLN A 46 1.27 11.75 -11.35
C GLN A 46 1.15 13.21 -10.90
N GLY A 47 2.28 13.84 -10.58
CA GLY A 47 2.35 15.22 -10.09
C GLY A 47 1.92 15.40 -8.64
N LEU A 48 2.03 14.35 -7.82
CA LEU A 48 1.79 14.40 -6.38
C LEU A 48 3.13 14.41 -5.64
N THR A 49 3.21 15.18 -4.56
CA THR A 49 4.40 15.19 -3.70
C THR A 49 4.26 14.18 -2.57
N GLU A 50 5.38 13.79 -1.97
CA GLU A 50 5.34 12.98 -0.75
C GLU A 50 4.55 13.66 0.38
N GLN A 51 4.62 15.00 0.47
CA GLN A 51 3.84 15.76 1.44
C GLN A 51 2.34 15.63 1.18
N ASP A 52 1.88 15.68 -0.07
CA ASP A 52 0.47 15.45 -0.41
C ASP A 52 -0.02 14.07 0.03
N LEU A 53 0.83 13.05 -0.12
CA LEU A 53 0.53 11.70 0.36
C LEU A 53 0.44 11.68 1.89
N ARG A 54 1.39 12.34 2.57
CA ARG A 54 1.42 12.39 4.05
C ARG A 54 0.25 13.17 4.62
N ASP A 55 -0.17 14.26 3.98
CA ASP A 55 -1.41 14.98 4.33
C ASP A 55 -2.66 14.09 4.16
N ALA A 56 -2.63 13.13 3.23
CA ALA A 56 -3.75 12.24 2.97
C ALA A 56 -3.79 11.00 3.86
N ALA A 57 -2.65 10.45 4.29
CA ALA A 57 -2.58 9.17 5.00
C ALA A 57 -1.69 9.14 6.25
N GLY A 58 -1.00 10.23 6.57
CA GLY A 58 0.02 10.27 7.61
C GLY A 58 1.33 9.63 7.15
N ASP A 59 1.97 8.86 8.03
CA ASP A 59 3.19 8.14 7.65
C ASP A 59 2.85 7.04 6.61
N ILE A 60 3.45 7.15 5.43
CA ILE A 60 3.16 6.27 4.29
C ILE A 60 3.61 4.83 4.55
N THR A 61 4.72 4.66 5.25
CA THR A 61 5.27 3.35 5.60
C THR A 61 4.32 2.64 6.56
N ASP A 62 3.87 3.34 7.60
CA ASP A 62 2.89 2.82 8.56
C ASP A 62 1.53 2.55 7.91
N TYR A 63 1.07 3.44 7.04
CA TYR A 63 -0.16 3.25 6.29
C TYR A 63 -0.13 1.96 5.45
N ILE A 64 0.93 1.75 4.67
CA ILE A 64 1.13 0.54 3.86
C ILE A 64 1.26 -0.70 4.76
N ARG A 65 2.01 -0.62 5.87
CA ARG A 65 2.16 -1.71 6.84
C ARG A 65 0.81 -2.18 7.39
N ILE A 66 -0.06 -1.24 7.78
CA ILE A 66 -1.39 -1.54 8.31
C ILE A 66 -2.26 -2.22 7.24
N ARG A 67 -2.23 -1.71 6.01
CA ARG A 67 -2.98 -2.28 4.88
C ARG A 67 -2.50 -3.69 4.51
N LEU A 68 -1.18 -3.91 4.47
CA LEU A 68 -0.59 -5.23 4.21
C LEU A 68 -0.98 -6.23 5.30
N LYS A 69 -0.92 -5.83 6.58
CA LYS A 69 -1.37 -6.66 7.69
C LYS A 69 -2.85 -7.02 7.59
N ALA A 70 -3.70 -6.08 7.17
CA ALA A 70 -5.12 -6.33 6.95
C ALA A 70 -5.37 -7.29 5.78
N ALA A 71 -4.63 -7.17 4.68
CA ALA A 71 -4.68 -8.10 3.56
C ALA A 71 -4.29 -9.52 4.00
N ASN A 72 -3.16 -9.66 4.70
CA ASN A 72 -2.70 -10.94 5.26
C ASN A 72 -3.73 -11.58 6.19
N ARG A 73 -4.38 -10.78 7.04
CA ARG A 73 -5.41 -11.31 7.94
C ARG A 73 -6.64 -11.80 7.19
N LYS A 74 -7.11 -11.06 6.18
CA LYS A 74 -8.27 -11.47 5.35
C LYS A 74 -8.01 -12.79 4.64
N GLU A 75 -6.80 -13.01 4.14
CA GLU A 75 -6.43 -14.26 3.49
C GLU A 75 -6.33 -15.42 4.50
N ALA A 76 -5.76 -15.17 5.69
CA ALA A 76 -5.67 -16.19 6.73
C ALA A 76 -7.05 -16.65 7.26
N ASP A 77 -8.05 -15.76 7.27
CA ASP A 77 -9.43 -16.07 7.68
C ASP A 77 -10.26 -16.71 6.57
N ARG A 78 -9.72 -16.85 5.35
CA ARG A 78 -10.45 -17.40 4.19
C ARG A 78 -10.64 -18.92 4.38
N PRO A 79 -11.88 -19.42 4.47
CA PRO A 79 -12.13 -20.87 4.50
C PRO A 79 -11.71 -21.50 3.16
N LYS A 80 -11.01 -22.64 3.23
CA LYS A 80 -10.53 -23.41 2.07
C LYS A 80 -11.66 -24.02 1.26
#